data_AF-A0A974P1L1-F1
#
_entry.id   AF-A0A974P1L1-F1
#
_cell.length_a   1.000
_cell.length_b   1.000
_cell.length_c   1.000
_cell.angle_alpha   90.00
_cell.angle_beta   90.00
_cell.angle_gamma   90.00
#
_symmetry.space_group_name_H-M   'P 1'
#
loop_
_entity.id
_entity.type
_entity.pdbx_description
1 polymer ?
#
loop_
_entity_poly.entity_id
_entity_poly.type
_entity_poly.pdbx_seq_one_letter_code
_entity_poly.pdbx_strand_id
1 'polypeptide(L)'
;MIPVERTRGPVLLVSSRADTIWPATVYADEIEARLKSRKFRYPVVNLQFDAASHLLMGPGPGITRMEIPGGGFSFDFGGNALGTERARDAGWAATKSLLDRLARHR
;
A
#
# COMPACT_ATOMS: atom_id res chain seq x y z
N MET A 1 -9.01 -10.54 -13.05
CA MET A 1 -8.21 -9.30 -13.11
C MET A 1 -9.13 -8.10 -12.96
N ILE A 2 -8.79 -7.11 -12.14
CA ILE A 2 -9.63 -5.92 -11.85
C ILE A 2 -9.41 -4.86 -12.95
N PRO A 3 -10.46 -4.29 -13.59
CA PRO A 3 -10.32 -3.29 -14.64
C PRO A 3 -10.07 -1.88 -14.07
N VAL A 4 -8.91 -1.70 -13.44
CA VAL A 4 -8.49 -0.47 -12.73
C VAL A 4 -8.57 0.81 -13.58
N GLU A 5 -8.39 0.71 -14.90
CA GLU A 5 -8.50 1.81 -15.86
C GLU A 5 -9.91 2.40 -15.98
N ARG A 6 -10.93 1.70 -15.48
CA ARG A 6 -12.31 2.20 -15.44
C ARG A 6 -12.56 3.14 -14.26
N THR A 7 -11.59 3.31 -13.36
CA THR A 7 -11.66 4.25 -12.23
C THR A 7 -11.75 5.69 -12.75
N ARG A 8 -12.55 6.54 -12.09
CA ARG A 8 -12.78 7.94 -12.48
C ARG A 8 -12.13 8.95 -11.52
N GLY A 9 -10.92 8.64 -11.07
CA GLY A 9 -10.17 9.51 -10.16
C GLY A 9 -8.70 9.13 -10.05
N PRO A 10 -7.91 9.97 -9.36
CA PRO A 10 -6.52 9.69 -9.02
C PRO A 10 -6.36 8.37 -8.25
N VAL A 11 -5.24 7.69 -8.43
CA VAL A 11 -4.93 6.41 -7.79
C VAL A 11 -3.64 6.56 -6.96
N LEU A 12 -3.70 6.17 -5.70
CA LEU A 12 -2.54 6.00 -4.82
C LEU A 12 -2.42 4.52 -4.48
N LEU A 13 -1.27 3.92 -4.82
CA LEU A 13 -0.88 2.56 -4.47
C LEU A 13 0.16 2.65 -3.36
N VAL A 14 -0.02 1.86 -2.30
CA VAL A 14 0.89 1.79 -1.17
C VAL A 14 1.19 0.32 -0.91
N SER A 15 2.46 -0.05 -0.93
CA SER A 15 2.88 -1.46 -0.83
C SER A 15 4.25 -1.62 -0.17
N SER A 16 4.59 -2.85 0.21
CA SER A 16 5.88 -3.19 0.81
C SER A 16 6.57 -4.33 0.06
N ARG A 17 7.88 -4.21 -0.14
CA ARG A 17 8.74 -5.30 -0.66
C ARG A 17 8.98 -6.40 0.35
N ALA A 18 8.76 -6.10 1.63
CA ALA A 18 8.86 -7.07 2.72
C ALA A 18 7.51 -7.75 3.04
N ASP A 19 6.46 -7.52 2.25
CA ASP A 19 5.18 -8.21 2.41
C ASP A 19 5.34 -9.71 2.15
N THR A 20 5.06 -10.53 3.17
CA THR A 20 5.14 -11.99 3.12
C THR A 20 3.79 -12.68 2.87
N ILE A 21 2.69 -11.92 2.82
CA ILE A 21 1.34 -12.45 2.57
C ILE A 21 1.10 -12.59 1.07
N TRP A 22 1.50 -11.58 0.28
CA TRP A 22 1.44 -11.62 -1.18
C TRP A 22 2.45 -10.64 -1.81
N PRO A 23 2.76 -10.75 -3.11
CA PRO A 23 3.73 -9.86 -3.75
C PRO A 23 3.12 -8.49 -4.09
N ALA A 24 2.82 -7.69 -3.06
CA ALA A 24 2.09 -6.42 -3.18
C ALA A 24 2.74 -5.41 -4.13
N THR A 25 4.07 -5.29 -4.13
CA THR A 25 4.80 -4.35 -5.00
C THR A 25 4.73 -4.76 -6.46
N VAL A 26 4.77 -6.07 -6.74
CA VAL A 26 4.60 -6.60 -8.11
C VAL A 26 3.21 -6.24 -8.62
N TYR A 27 2.17 -6.46 -7.80
CA TYR A 27 0.80 -6.09 -8.18
C TYR A 27 0.64 -4.57 -8.36
N ALA A 28 1.29 -3.75 -7.52
CA ALA A 28 1.28 -2.30 -7.67
C ALA A 28 1.92 -1.85 -8.98
N ASP A 29 3.06 -2.44 -9.36
CA ASP A 29 3.73 -2.17 -10.63
C ASP A 29 2.89 -2.58 -11.84
N GLU A 30 2.23 -3.74 -11.78
CA GLU A 30 1.31 -4.19 -12.83
C GLU A 30 0.10 -3.26 -12.99
N ILE A 31 -0.46 -2.77 -11.89
CA ILE A 31 -1.56 -1.78 -11.90
C ILE A 31 -1.07 -0.48 -12.54
N GLU A 32 0.07 0.05 -12.11
CA GLU A 32 0.64 1.29 -12.65
C GLU A 32 0.95 1.16 -14.15
N ALA A 33 1.57 0.05 -14.58
CA ALA A 33 1.87 -0.23 -15.97
C ALA A 33 0.59 -0.32 -16.82
N ARG A 34 -0.45 -1.00 -16.32
CA ARG A 34 -1.75 -1.07 -16.99
C ARG A 34 -2.38 0.31 -17.16
N LEU A 35 -2.41 1.13 -16.11
CA LEU A 35 -2.96 2.50 -16.17
C LEU A 35 -2.18 3.36 -17.18
N LYS A 36 -0.84 3.30 -17.17
CA LYS A 36 0.01 3.99 -18.15
C LYS A 36 -0.29 3.55 -19.58
N SER A 37 -0.36 2.24 -19.85
CA SER A 37 -0.64 1.70 -21.19
C SER A 37 -2.02 2.10 -21.73
N ARG A 38 -2.99 2.32 -20.84
CA ARG A 38 -4.36 2.77 -21.18
C ARG A 38 -4.50 4.29 -21.26
N LYS A 39 -3.40 5.04 -21.21
CA LYS A 39 -3.38 6.51 -21.21
C LYS A 39 -4.32 7.08 -20.13
N PHE A 40 -4.28 6.49 -18.94
CA PHE A 40 -5.14 6.88 -17.83
C PHE A 40 -5.00 8.37 -17.53
N ARG A 41 -6.13 9.09 -17.48
CA ARG A 41 -6.15 10.56 -17.44
C ARG A 41 -5.88 11.17 -16.07
N TYR A 42 -5.91 10.36 -15.01
CA TYR A 42 -5.75 10.84 -13.65
C TYR A 42 -4.34 10.53 -13.12
N PRO A 43 -3.83 11.31 -12.16
CA PRO A 43 -2.57 11.01 -11.51
C PRO A 43 -2.55 9.61 -10.89
N VAL A 44 -1.42 8.92 -11.05
CA VAL A 44 -1.13 7.64 -10.42
C VAL A 44 0.15 7.82 -9.61
N VAL A 45 0.11 7.42 -8.33
CA VAL A 45 1.27 7.41 -7.44
C VAL A 45 1.46 6.00 -6.91
N ASN A 46 2.67 5.46 -7.04
CA ASN A 46 3.05 4.14 -6.57
C ASN A 46 4.14 4.28 -5.49
N LEU A 47 3.75 4.12 -4.23
CA LEU A 47 4.66 4.19 -3.07
C LEU A 47 5.00 2.76 -2.62
N GLN A 48 6.29 2.46 -2.61
CA GLN A 48 6.83 1.16 -2.22
C GLN A 48 7.85 1.33 -1.10
N PHE A 49 7.68 0.58 -0.02
CA PHE A 49 8.57 0.59 1.13
C PHE A 49 9.37 -0.71 1.20
N ASP A 50 10.63 -0.63 1.60
CA ASP A 50 11.50 -1.81 1.60
C ASP A 50 11.30 -2.72 2.82
N ALA A 51 10.86 -2.17 3.94
CA ALA A 51 10.91 -2.83 5.24
C ALA A 51 9.62 -2.71 6.07
N ALA A 52 8.48 -2.48 5.42
CA ALA A 52 7.20 -2.37 6.10
C ALA A 52 6.48 -3.73 6.15
N SER A 53 5.68 -3.98 7.18
CA SER A 53 4.81 -5.16 7.20
C SER A 53 3.67 -5.02 6.21
N HIS A 54 3.04 -6.15 5.87
CA HIS A 54 1.75 -6.17 5.19
C HIS A 54 0.70 -5.26 5.87
N LEU A 55 0.80 -5.10 7.20
CA LEU A 55 -0.11 -4.29 8.01
C LEU A 55 0.32 -2.80 8.10
N LEU A 56 1.08 -2.28 7.12
CA LEU A 56 1.61 -0.91 7.12
C LEU A 56 0.55 0.19 7.24
N MET A 57 -0.69 -0.06 6.82
CA MET A 57 -1.83 0.87 7.01
C MET A 57 -2.76 0.48 8.17
N GLY A 58 -2.41 -0.55 8.94
CA GLY A 58 -3.16 -1.03 10.11
C GLY A 58 -2.75 -0.33 11.41
N PRO A 59 -3.38 -0.70 12.54
CA PRO A 59 -3.11 -0.10 13.86
C PRO A 59 -1.64 -0.27 14.31
N GLY A 60 -1.15 0.70 15.10
CA GLY A 60 0.21 0.71 15.67
C GLY A 60 0.45 -0.38 16.72
N PRO A 61 1.72 -0.71 17.06
CA PRO A 61 2.98 0.00 16.76
C PRO A 61 3.76 -0.54 15.53
N GLY A 62 3.06 -1.13 14.55
CA GLY A 62 3.74 -1.72 13.38
C GLY A 62 3.94 -3.22 13.57
N ILE A 63 2.81 -3.91 13.65
CA ILE A 63 2.74 -5.37 13.82
C ILE A 63 3.38 -6.03 12.60
N THR A 64 4.37 -6.88 12.86
CA THR A 64 5.09 -7.67 11.84
C THR A 64 4.81 -9.16 11.97
N ARG A 65 4.34 -9.62 13.14
CA ARG A 65 3.95 -11.00 13.41
C ARG A 65 2.77 -11.05 14.36
N MET A 66 1.89 -12.04 14.16
CA MET A 66 0.77 -12.33 15.06
C MET A 66 0.74 -13.82 15.37
N GLU A 67 0.71 -14.18 16.64
CA GLU A 67 0.51 -15.55 17.10
C GLU A 67 -0.99 -15.84 17.23
N ILE A 68 -1.41 -17.02 16.76
CA ILE A 68 -2.80 -17.46 16.91
C ILE A 68 -2.93 -18.26 18.22
N PRO A 69 -3.75 -17.78 19.19
CA PRO A 69 -3.94 -18.48 20.44
C PRO A 69 -4.40 -19.93 20.24
N GLY A 70 -3.75 -20.86 20.94
CA GLY A 70 -4.13 -22.27 20.96
C GLY A 70 -3.71 -23.11 19.75
N GLY A 71 -2.98 -22.56 18.77
CA GLY A 71 -2.71 -23.25 17.50
C GLY A 71 -1.25 -23.49 17.12
N GLY A 72 -0.26 -22.98 17.88
CA GLY A 72 1.16 -23.11 17.53
C GLY A 72 1.56 -22.49 16.18
N PHE A 73 0.66 -21.69 15.59
CA PHE A 73 0.83 -21.06 14.28
C PHE A 73 1.01 -19.55 14.45
N SER A 74 1.87 -18.96 13.62
CA SER A 74 2.07 -17.52 13.56
C SER A 74 1.93 -17.02 12.13
N PHE A 75 1.29 -15.87 11.96
CA PHE A 75 1.34 -15.11 10.72
C PHE A 75 2.55 -14.20 10.74
N ASP A 76 3.45 -14.38 9.77
CA ASP A 76 4.49 -13.41 9.46
C ASP A 76 3.95 -12.46 8.40
N PHE A 77 3.95 -11.16 8.70
CA PHE A 77 3.57 -10.08 7.79
C PHE A 77 4.79 -9.39 7.18
N GLY A 78 5.99 -9.80 7.61
CA GLY A 78 7.27 -9.30 7.16
C GLY A 78 7.58 -7.88 7.62
N GLY A 79 8.69 -7.36 7.10
CA GLY A 79 9.23 -6.06 7.48
C GLY A 79 9.74 -5.99 8.93
N ASN A 80 9.90 -4.77 9.43
CA ASN A 80 10.22 -4.50 10.84
C ASN A 80 9.37 -3.34 11.38
N ALA A 81 9.32 -3.19 12.71
CA ALA A 81 8.45 -2.20 13.36
C ALA A 81 8.74 -0.75 12.90
N LEU A 82 10.02 -0.36 12.88
CA LEU A 82 10.45 0.98 12.46
C LEU A 82 10.09 1.28 10.98
N GLY A 83 10.33 0.31 10.08
CA GLY A 83 9.99 0.42 8.67
C GLY A 83 8.48 0.51 8.47
N THR A 84 7.70 -0.24 9.26
CA THR A 84 6.24 -0.22 9.24
C THR A 84 5.68 1.11 9.74
N GLU A 85 6.22 1.66 10.82
CA GLU A 85 5.82 2.96 11.36
C GLU A 85 6.11 4.09 10.36
N ARG A 86 7.33 4.13 9.81
CA ARG A 86 7.69 5.11 8.78
C ARG A 86 6.81 5.00 7.53
N ALA A 87 6.52 3.78 7.09
CA ALA A 87 5.64 3.54 5.96
C ALA A 87 4.20 3.98 6.25
N ARG A 88 3.70 3.76 7.47
CA ARG A 88 2.39 4.24 7.91
C ARG A 88 2.31 5.76 7.84
N ASP A 89 3.29 6.45 8.41
CA ASP A 89 3.30 7.91 8.44
C ASP A 89 3.36 8.50 7.02
N ALA A 90 4.26 7.96 6.18
CA ALA A 90 4.40 8.39 4.80
C ALA A 90 3.16 8.05 3.96
N GLY A 91 2.60 6.85 4.11
CA GLY A 91 1.37 6.42 3.45
C GLY A 91 0.19 7.31 3.84
N TRP A 92 0.03 7.61 5.13
CA TRP A 92 -1.02 8.49 5.63
C TRP A 92 -0.86 9.94 5.14
N ALA A 93 0.37 10.46 5.12
CA ALA A 93 0.66 11.77 4.55
C ALA A 93 0.29 11.83 3.05
N ALA A 94 0.60 10.78 2.28
CA ALA A 94 0.23 10.68 0.88
C ALA A 94 -1.29 10.60 0.68
N THR A 95 -2.00 9.84 1.52
CA THR A 95 -3.48 9.78 1.51
C THR A 95 -4.08 11.16 1.75
N LYS A 96 -3.64 11.89 2.78
CA LYS A 96 -4.11 13.26 3.05
C LYS A 96 -3.84 14.19 1.87
N SER A 97 -2.62 14.15 1.32
CA SER A 97 -2.25 14.96 0.16
C SER A 97 -3.13 14.69 -1.06
N LEU A 98 -3.49 13.43 -1.31
CA LEU A 98 -4.42 13.04 -2.38
C LEU A 98 -5.81 13.66 -2.16
N LEU A 99 -6.36 13.50 -0.96
CA LEU A 99 -7.68 14.01 -0.60
C LEU A 99 -7.74 15.54 -0.66
N ASP A 100 -6.70 16.21 -0.18
CA ASP A 100 -6.58 17.67 -0.22
C ASP A 100 -6.57 18.21 -1.65
N ARG A 101 -5.89 17.52 -2.57
CA ARG A 101 -5.90 17.88 -4.01
C ARG A 101 -7.30 17.72 -4.58
N LEU A 102 -8.02 16.66 -4.21
CA LEU A 102 -9.40 16.44 -4.67
C LEU A 102 -10.35 17.52 -4.16
N ALA A 103 -10.19 17.97 -2.90
CA ALA A 103 -11.01 19.03 -2.32
C ALA A 103 -10.83 20.39 -3.03
N ARG A 104 -9.61 20.71 -3.50
CA ARG A 104 -9.30 21.98 -4.18
C ARG A 104 -9.74 22.06 -5.65
N HIS A 105 -10.14 20.93 -6.25
CA HIS A 105 -10.58 20.84 -7.65
C HIS A 105 -12.10 20.60 -7.77
N ARG A 106 -12.86 20.87 -6.70
CA ARG A 106 -14.32 20.98 -6.70
C ARG A 106 -14.72 22.44 -6.78
#